data_AF-A0A920P3S6-F1
#
_entry.id   AF-A0A920P3S6-F1
#
_cell.length_a   1.000
_cell.length_b   1.000
_cell.length_c   1.000
_cell.angle_alpha   90.00
_cell.angle_beta   90.00
_cell.angle_gamma   90.00
#
_symmetry.space_group_name_H-M   'P 1'
#
loop_
_entity.id
_entity.type
_entity.pdbx_description
1 polymer ?
#
loop_
_entity_poly.entity_id
_entity_poly.type
_entity_poly.pdbx_seq_one_letter_code
_entity_poly.pdbx_strand_id
1 'polypeptide(L)'
;MRISGAVGRRAWPKGETMKTFSVLSATLGVLLVSLGDRYPETTRADPPASVIEQGAASSNDVIQQYCVRCHNDSALRGNMTLEQFDLATAEDNPELTEKMISKVPSRYDAPTGC
;
A
#
# COMPACT_ATOMS: atom_id res chain seq x y z
N MET A 1 4.78 -39.10 -18.27
CA MET A 1 5.13 -38.51 -16.95
C MET A 1 3.94 -37.67 -16.48
N ARG A 2 3.15 -38.13 -15.51
CA ARG A 2 2.10 -37.34 -14.83
C ARG A 2 2.24 -37.57 -13.33
N ILE A 3 2.46 -36.51 -12.57
CA ILE A 3 2.56 -36.57 -11.11
C ILE A 3 1.18 -36.33 -10.50
N SER A 4 0.53 -37.40 -10.07
CA SER A 4 -0.70 -37.35 -9.27
C SER A 4 -0.31 -37.24 -7.79
N GLY A 5 -0.42 -36.03 -7.22
CA GLY A 5 -0.25 -35.80 -5.78
C GLY A 5 -1.60 -35.87 -5.07
N ALA A 6 -1.83 -36.90 -4.26
CA ALA A 6 -3.04 -37.07 -3.47
C ALA A 6 -3.06 -36.10 -2.28
N VAL A 7 -4.05 -35.20 -2.24
CA VAL A 7 -4.34 -34.38 -1.06
C VAL A 7 -4.94 -35.29 0.01
N GLY A 8 -4.18 -35.56 1.06
CA GLY A 8 -4.64 -36.32 2.22
C GLY A 8 -5.76 -35.56 2.93
N ARG A 9 -6.95 -36.15 3.00
CA ARG A 9 -8.07 -35.61 3.79
C ARG A 9 -7.67 -35.58 5.26
N ARG A 10 -7.38 -34.39 5.81
CA ARG A 10 -7.16 -34.21 7.25
C ARG A 10 -8.45 -34.54 7.99
N ALA A 11 -8.39 -35.54 8.87
CA ALA A 11 -9.51 -35.98 9.69
C ALA A 11 -9.87 -34.91 10.72
N TRP A 12 -11.15 -34.56 10.78
CA TRP A 12 -11.71 -33.60 11.74
C TRP A 12 -11.94 -34.29 13.11
N PRO A 13 -11.50 -33.71 14.24
CA PRO A 13 -11.69 -34.31 15.56
C PRO A 13 -13.19 -34.33 15.96
N LYS A 14 -13.68 -35.48 16.43
CA LYS A 14 -15.10 -35.70 16.78
C LYS A 14 -15.47 -35.09 18.14
N GLY A 15 -16.59 -34.35 18.17
CA GLY A 15 -17.60 -34.37 19.24
C GLY A 15 -17.41 -33.45 20.44
N GLU A 16 -16.35 -33.63 21.23
CA GLU A 16 -16.26 -32.99 22.56
C GLU A 16 -15.44 -31.69 22.53
N THR A 17 -14.33 -31.69 21.79
CA THR A 17 -13.43 -30.54 21.65
C THR A 17 -13.97 -29.47 20.71
N MET A 18 -14.91 -29.81 19.82
CA MET A 18 -15.47 -28.88 18.83
C MET A 18 -16.36 -27.78 19.44
N LYS A 19 -17.06 -28.10 20.55
CA LYS A 19 -17.92 -27.14 21.26
C LYS A 19 -17.09 -26.11 22.04
N THR A 20 -16.01 -26.54 22.68
CA THR A 20 -15.11 -25.63 23.40
C THR A 20 -14.40 -24.69 22.44
N PHE A 21 -13.93 -25.17 21.28
CA PHE A 21 -13.34 -24.30 20.25
C PHE A 21 -14.32 -23.28 19.65
N SER A 22 -15.59 -23.63 19.45
CA SER A 22 -16.59 -22.67 18.96
C SER A 22 -16.93 -21.58 19.97
N VAL A 23 -17.08 -21.93 21.26
CA VAL A 23 -17.38 -20.95 22.32
C VAL A 23 -16.18 -20.04 22.60
N LEU A 24 -14.96 -20.59 22.57
CA LEU A 24 -13.73 -19.81 22.72
C LEU A 24 -13.50 -18.84 21.55
N SER A 25 -13.80 -19.26 20.32
CA SER A 25 -13.72 -18.39 19.14
C SER A 25 -14.74 -17.24 19.19
N ALA A 26 -15.99 -17.55 19.57
CA ALA A 26 -17.05 -16.53 19.66
C ALA A 26 -16.79 -15.50 20.76
N THR A 27 -16.32 -15.94 21.94
CA THR A 27 -15.97 -15.03 23.04
C THR A 27 -14.75 -14.18 22.72
N LEU A 28 -13.72 -14.75 22.08
CA LEU A 28 -12.55 -13.99 21.64
C LEU A 28 -12.93 -12.95 20.57
N GLY A 29 -13.80 -13.30 19.63
CA GLY A 29 -14.32 -12.35 18.63
C GLY A 29 -15.09 -11.18 19.25
N VAL A 30 -15.99 -11.45 20.21
CA VAL A 30 -16.75 -10.41 20.93
C VAL A 30 -15.83 -9.56 21.82
N LEU A 31 -14.83 -10.16 22.45
CA LEU A 31 -13.83 -9.46 23.25
C LEU A 31 -12.99 -8.52 22.37
N LEU A 32 -12.52 -9.00 21.21
CA LEU A 32 -11.74 -8.20 20.25
C LEU A 32 -12.55 -7.04 19.66
N VAL A 33 -13.84 -7.24 19.35
CA VAL A 33 -14.74 -6.16 18.91
C VAL A 33 -14.93 -5.11 20.00
N SER A 34 -15.13 -5.54 21.25
CA SER A 34 -15.32 -4.61 22.38
C SER A 34 -14.04 -3.85 22.74
N LEU A 35 -12.87 -4.44 22.46
CA LEU A 35 -11.55 -3.80 22.58
C LEU A 35 -11.20 -2.91 21.37
N GLY A 36 -11.81 -3.16 20.21
CA GLY A 36 -11.52 -2.46 18.97
C GLY A 36 -12.04 -1.02 18.89
N ASP A 37 -13.02 -0.67 19.72
CA ASP A 37 -13.45 0.72 19.93
C ASP A 37 -12.34 1.57 20.61
N ARG A 38 -11.28 0.91 21.12
CA ARG A 38 -10.10 1.50 21.77
C ARG A 38 -8.81 1.25 21.01
N TYR A 39 -8.86 0.98 19.71
CA TYR A 39 -7.70 1.35 18.90
C TYR A 39 -7.63 2.87 18.98
N PRO A 40 -6.58 3.46 19.59
CA PRO A 40 -6.36 4.87 19.35
C PRO A 40 -6.27 4.97 17.83
N GLU A 41 -7.20 5.72 17.24
CA GLU A 41 -6.92 6.35 15.97
C GLU A 41 -5.56 6.99 16.20
N THR A 42 -4.51 6.42 15.59
CA THR A 42 -3.22 7.09 15.52
C THR A 42 -3.58 8.44 14.94
N THR A 43 -3.69 9.44 15.82
CA THR A 43 -3.91 10.82 15.41
C THR A 43 -2.79 11.05 14.43
N ARG A 44 -3.14 11.20 13.16
CA ARG A 44 -2.18 11.55 12.13
C ARG A 44 -1.67 12.92 12.58
N ALA A 45 -0.53 12.94 13.26
CA ALA A 45 0.12 14.19 13.60
C ALA A 45 0.39 14.85 12.25
N ASP A 46 -0.25 15.99 12.01
CA ASP A 46 0.01 16.76 10.80
C ASP A 46 1.48 17.16 10.87
N PRO A 47 2.34 16.66 9.96
CA PRO A 47 3.73 17.05 9.97
C PRO A 47 3.81 18.56 9.77
N PRO A 48 4.72 19.27 10.48
CA PRO A 48 4.85 20.70 10.27
C PRO A 48 5.16 20.98 8.80
N ALA A 49 4.63 22.08 8.25
CA ALA A 49 4.78 22.43 6.83
C ALA A 49 6.24 22.35 6.33
N SER A 50 7.21 22.66 7.19
CA SER A 50 8.65 22.54 6.89
C SER A 50 9.10 21.11 6.56
N VAL A 51 8.52 20.09 7.19
CA VAL A 51 8.83 18.69 6.93
C VAL A 51 8.21 18.23 5.61
N ILE A 52 7.02 18.74 5.25
CA ILE A 52 6.40 18.51 3.94
C ILE A 52 7.23 19.16 2.83
N GLU A 53 7.64 20.42 3.00
CA GLU A 53 8.50 21.14 2.05
C GLU A 53 9.83 20.41 1.81
N GLN A 54 10.49 19.97 2.88
CA GLN A 54 11.73 19.18 2.80
C GLN A 54 11.50 17.82 2.13
N GLY A 55 10.38 17.16 2.42
CA GLY A 55 9.97 15.94 1.75
C GLY A 55 9.70 16.16 0.26
N ALA A 56 9.08 17.28 -0.11
CA ALA A 56 8.80 17.65 -1.48
C ALA A 56 10.09 17.96 -2.25
N ALA A 57 11.00 18.75 -1.67
CA ALA A 57 12.31 19.04 -2.26
C ALA A 57 13.11 17.77 -2.54
N SER A 58 13.24 16.88 -1.54
CA SER A 58 13.96 15.61 -1.72
C SER A 58 13.29 14.67 -2.73
N SER A 59 11.96 14.73 -2.86
CA SER A 59 11.22 13.98 -3.88
C SER A 59 11.39 14.60 -5.28
N ASN A 60 11.43 15.92 -5.40
CA ASN A 60 11.71 16.62 -6.65
C ASN A 60 13.09 16.26 -7.20
N ASP A 61 14.12 16.15 -6.33
CA ASP A 61 15.43 15.66 -6.74
C ASP A 61 15.37 14.27 -7.39
N VAL A 62 14.60 13.35 -6.79
CA VAL A 62 14.38 11.99 -7.34
C VAL A 62 13.65 12.04 -8.68
N ILE A 63 12.60 12.85 -8.79
CA ILE A 63 11.83 13.03 -10.03
C ILE A 63 12.76 13.54 -11.14
N GLN A 64 13.56 14.56 -10.84
CA GLN A 64 14.47 15.17 -11.80
C GLN A 64 15.58 14.21 -12.23
N GLN A 65 16.11 13.43 -11.29
CA GLN A 65 17.19 12.47 -11.56
C GLN A 65 16.73 11.27 -12.40
N TYR A 66 15.54 10.74 -12.14
CA TYR A 66 15.12 9.45 -12.68
C TYR A 66 13.96 9.52 -13.68
N CYS A 67 12.96 10.35 -13.41
CA CYS A 67 11.73 10.41 -14.20
C CYS A 67 11.90 11.30 -15.42
N VAL A 68 12.51 12.48 -15.25
CA VAL A 68 12.67 13.47 -16.33
C VAL A 68 13.56 12.96 -17.46
N ARG A 69 14.46 12.00 -17.20
CA ARG A 69 15.25 11.35 -18.27
C ARG A 69 14.37 10.75 -19.38
N CYS A 70 13.19 10.24 -19.03
CA CYS A 70 12.25 9.64 -19.98
C CYS A 70 11.02 10.52 -20.24
N HIS A 71 10.57 11.28 -19.26
CA HIS A 71 9.39 12.14 -19.32
C HIS A 71 9.82 13.61 -19.41
N ASN A 72 10.38 13.98 -20.55
CA ASN A 72 10.73 15.34 -20.91
C ASN A 72 10.11 15.71 -22.26
N ASP A 73 10.17 16.96 -22.65
CA ASP A 73 9.59 17.50 -23.88
C ASP A 73 10.17 16.83 -25.13
N SER A 74 11.44 16.41 -25.08
CA SER A 74 12.13 15.76 -26.20
C SER A 74 11.74 14.29 -26.37
N ALA A 75 11.74 13.52 -25.29
CA ALA A 75 11.47 12.08 -25.29
C ALA A 75 9.98 11.76 -25.23
N LEU A 76 9.21 12.62 -24.55
CA LEU A 76 7.76 12.64 -24.39
C LEU A 76 7.13 11.25 -24.12
N ARG A 77 7.83 10.39 -23.38
CA ARG A 77 7.36 9.03 -23.14
C ARG A 77 6.09 9.05 -22.31
N GLY A 78 5.17 8.15 -22.63
CA GLY A 78 3.86 8.13 -21.96
C GLY A 78 3.01 9.38 -22.20
N ASN A 79 3.32 10.20 -23.21
CA ASN A 79 2.60 11.43 -23.54
C ASN A 79 2.53 12.41 -22.35
N MET A 80 3.64 12.61 -21.66
CA MET A 80 3.76 13.61 -20.59
C MET A 80 5.20 14.12 -20.46
N THR A 81 5.33 15.30 -19.86
CA THR A 81 6.58 15.94 -19.50
C THR A 81 6.58 16.25 -18.01
N LEU A 82 7.73 16.06 -17.37
CA LEU A 82 7.99 16.37 -15.96
C LEU A 82 9.13 17.39 -15.81
N GLU A 83 9.59 18.02 -16.90
CA GLU A 83 10.72 18.97 -16.86
C GLU A 83 10.49 20.18 -15.96
N GLN A 84 9.22 20.59 -15.82
CA GLN A 84 8.78 21.70 -14.97
C GLN A 84 7.86 21.23 -13.83
N PHE A 85 7.86 19.93 -13.53
CA PHE A 85 7.04 19.39 -12.46
C PHE A 85 7.64 19.74 -11.10
N ASP A 86 6.80 20.27 -10.21
CA ASP A 86 7.14 20.52 -8.81
C ASP A 86 6.10 19.87 -7.91
N LEU A 87 6.57 19.00 -7.01
CA LEU A 87 5.71 18.31 -6.06
C LEU A 87 5.04 19.26 -5.05
N ALA A 88 5.66 20.41 -4.74
CA ALA A 88 5.09 21.41 -3.83
C ALA A 88 3.82 22.08 -4.40
N THR A 89 3.69 22.09 -5.73
CA THR A 89 2.52 22.64 -6.46
C THR A 89 1.79 21.56 -7.25
N ALA A 90 1.89 20.29 -6.83
CA ALA A 90 1.29 19.16 -7.56
C ALA A 90 -0.24 19.26 -7.68
N GLU A 91 -0.87 19.98 -6.76
CA GLU A 91 -2.31 20.29 -6.76
C GLU A 91 -2.74 21.19 -7.93
N ASP A 92 -1.82 21.99 -8.48
CA ASP A 92 -2.10 22.86 -9.64
C ASP A 92 -2.31 22.05 -10.92
N ASN A 93 -1.78 20.81 -10.97
CA ASN A 93 -1.83 19.93 -12.14
C ASN A 93 -2.23 18.49 -11.76
N PRO A 94 -3.45 18.27 -11.25
CA PRO A 94 -3.85 16.98 -10.69
C PRO A 94 -3.87 15.85 -11.72
N GLU A 95 -4.16 16.15 -13.00
CA GLU A 95 -4.11 15.17 -14.07
C GLU A 95 -2.68 14.63 -14.30
N LEU A 96 -1.69 15.52 -14.34
CA LEU A 96 -0.28 15.14 -14.51
C LEU A 96 0.22 14.38 -13.27
N THR A 97 -0.14 14.86 -12.09
CA THR A 97 0.21 14.23 -10.80
C THR A 97 -0.35 12.81 -10.71
N GLU A 98 -1.62 12.60 -11.04
CA GLU A 98 -2.24 11.26 -11.04
C GLU A 98 -1.55 10.33 -12.04
N LYS A 99 -1.28 10.84 -13.25
CA LYS A 99 -0.60 10.08 -14.28
C LYS A 99 0.81 9.66 -13.84
N MET A 100 1.53 10.52 -13.13
CA MET A 100 2.82 10.18 -12.54
C MET A 100 2.70 9.13 -11.43
N ILE A 101 1.80 9.33 -10.46
CA ILE A 101 1.64 8.45 -9.29
C ILE A 101 1.18 7.05 -9.70
N SER A 102 0.35 6.93 -10.76
CA SER A 102 -0.09 5.64 -11.32
C SER A 102 1.06 4.71 -11.76
N LYS A 103 2.28 5.25 -11.94
CA LYS A 103 3.48 4.50 -12.33
C LYS A 103 4.42 4.19 -11.18
N VAL A 104 4.16 4.71 -9.98
CA VAL A 104 4.92 4.38 -8.78
C VAL A 104 4.41 3.02 -8.29
N PRO A 105 5.23 1.94 -8.30
CA PRO A 105 4.79 0.65 -7.79
C PRO A 105 4.48 0.77 -6.30
N SER A 106 3.26 0.43 -5.89
CA SER A 106 2.93 0.29 -4.48
C SER A 106 3.70 -0.91 -3.93
N ARG A 107 4.81 -0.66 -3.20
CA ARG A 107 5.54 -1.71 -2.46
C ARG A 107 4.70 -2.39 -1.35
N TYR A 108 3.43 -2.00 -1.18
CA TYR A 108 2.59 -2.33 -0.05
C TYR A 108 1.55 -3.43 -0.31
N ASP A 109 1.40 -3.89 -1.55
CA ASP A 109 0.48 -4.99 -1.88
C ASP A 109 1.20 -6.35 -1.91
N ALA A 110 1.35 -6.97 -0.72
CA ALA A 110 1.42 -8.42 -0.47
C ALA A 110 2.66 -9.25 -0.93
N PRO A 111 3.03 -10.32 -0.20
CA PRO A 111 4.16 -11.18 -0.56
C PRO A 111 3.77 -12.08 -1.73
N THR A 112 4.23 -11.73 -2.92
CA THR A 112 4.45 -12.69 -3.99
C THR A 112 5.86 -12.48 -4.49
N GLY A 113 6.69 -13.50 -4.27
CA GLY A 113 7.94 -13.60 -5.01
C GLY A 113 7.63 -13.62 -6.50
N CYS A 114 8.11 -12.59 -7.18
CA CYS A 114 8.81 -12.62 -8.46
C CYS A 114 9.76 -11.42 -8.45
#